data_AF-A0A4Q3UXB7-F1
#
_entry.id   AF-A0A4Q3UXB7-F1
#
_cell.length_a   1.000
_cell.length_b   1.000
_cell.length_c   1.000
_cell.angle_alpha   90.00
_cell.angle_beta   90.00
_cell.angle_gamma   90.00
#
_symmetry.space_group_name_H-M   'P 1'
#
loop_
_entity.id
_entity.type
_entity.pdbx_description
1 polymer ?
#
loop_
_entity_poly.entity_id
_entity_poly.type
_entity_poly.pdbx_seq_one_letter_code
_entity_poly.pdbx_strand_id
1 'polypeptide(L)'
;MQRHCVFTYTELCRQGQRAIVSLRWYTDKGGVNAELDRLTIEVVPARREIVQIRGKLNARATEEQMKTVRHWAGDLGLVIAERWC
;
A
#
# COMPACT_ATOMS: atom_id res chain seq x y z
N MET A 1 12.76 -1.98 19.41
CA MET A 1 11.57 -1.32 19.97
C MET A 1 10.56 -1.06 18.84
N GLN A 2 9.47 -1.84 18.76
CA GLN A 2 8.39 -1.69 17.76
C GLN A 2 7.08 -1.16 18.38
N ARG A 3 7.07 -0.84 19.68
CA ARG A 3 5.85 -0.46 20.42
C ARG A 3 5.27 0.90 20.02
N HIS A 4 6.10 1.79 19.45
CA HIS A 4 5.68 3.14 19.04
C HIS A 4 5.18 3.22 17.59
N CYS A 5 5.63 2.33 16.69
CA CYS A 5 5.21 2.40 15.29
C CYS A 5 3.77 1.91 15.13
N VAL A 6 3.45 0.73 15.64
CA VAL A 6 2.13 0.10 15.42
C VAL A 6 1.02 0.82 16.18
N PHE A 7 1.26 1.21 17.44
CA PHE A 7 0.26 1.91 18.24
C PHE A 7 -0.15 3.25 17.59
N THR A 8 0.83 4.00 17.08
CA THR A 8 0.59 5.27 16.38
C THR A 8 -0.19 5.05 15.08
N TYR A 9 0.17 4.04 14.28
CA TYR A 9 -0.60 3.72 13.07
C TYR A 9 -2.04 3.33 13.38
N THR A 10 -2.26 2.48 14.40
CA THR A 10 -3.61 2.04 14.79
C THR A 10 -4.48 3.24 15.18
N GLU A 11 -3.95 4.14 16.00
CA GLU A 11 -4.72 5.31 16.44
C GLU A 11 -4.98 6.29 15.29
N LEU A 12 -3.98 6.54 14.43
CA LEU A 12 -4.17 7.39 13.25
C LEU A 12 -5.16 6.80 12.24
N CYS A 13 -5.15 5.47 12.05
CA CYS A 13 -6.14 4.77 11.24
C CYS A 13 -7.54 4.86 11.86
N ARG A 14 -7.66 4.67 13.18
CA ARG A 14 -8.92 4.78 13.92
C ARG A 14 -9.52 6.18 13.80
N GLN A 15 -8.68 7.21 13.79
CA GLN A 15 -9.07 8.60 13.61
C GLN A 15 -9.27 9.00 12.13
N GLY A 16 -9.09 8.09 11.18
CA GLY A 16 -9.23 8.36 9.75
C GLY A 16 -8.13 9.24 9.15
N GLN A 17 -7.05 9.49 9.89
CA GLN A 17 -5.92 10.29 9.43
C GLN A 17 -5.00 9.53 8.47
N ARG A 18 -4.99 8.19 8.58
CA ARG A 18 -4.22 7.29 7.74
C ARG A 18 -5.09 6.10 7.31
N ALA A 19 -4.81 5.56 6.13
CA ALA A 19 -5.33 4.28 5.72
C ALA A 19 -4.17 3.42 5.21
N ILE A 20 -3.99 2.24 5.79
CA ILE A 20 -2.99 1.28 5.34
C ILE A 20 -3.73 0.14 4.64
N VAL A 21 -3.41 -0.07 3.36
CA VAL A 21 -4.01 -1.11 2.53
C VAL A 21 -2.92 -1.99 1.94
N SER A 22 -3.31 -3.20 1.51
CA SER A 22 -2.40 -4.12 0.83
C SER A 22 -2.93 -4.50 -0.54
N LEU A 23 -2.12 -4.29 -1.56
CA LEU A 23 -2.32 -4.86 -2.89
C LEU A 23 -1.60 -6.20 -2.92
N ARG A 24 -2.27 -7.27 -3.34
CA ARG A 24 -1.77 -8.65 -3.26
C ARG A 24 -1.97 -9.35 -4.59
N TRP A 25 -0.96 -10.09 -5.02
CA TRP A 25 -1.01 -10.94 -6.21
C TRP A 25 -1.08 -12.38 -5.77
N TYR A 26 -1.98 -13.13 -6.39
CA TYR A 26 -2.18 -14.54 -6.14
C TYR A 26 -1.92 -15.34 -7.41
N THR A 27 -1.43 -16.56 -7.26
CA THR A 27 -1.37 -17.56 -8.31
C THR A 27 -2.21 -18.76 -7.90
N ASP A 28 -2.91 -19.33 -8.87
CA ASP A 28 -3.47 -20.66 -8.72
C ASP A 28 -2.43 -21.69 -9.19
N LYS A 29 -1.82 -22.40 -8.24
CA LYS A 29 -0.93 -23.52 -8.53
C LYS A 29 -1.55 -24.79 -7.96
N GLY A 30 -2.22 -25.54 -8.83
CA GLY A 30 -2.79 -26.84 -8.49
C GLY A 30 -4.02 -26.77 -7.58
N GLY A 31 -4.86 -25.74 -7.73
CA GLY A 31 -6.07 -25.55 -6.93
C GLY A 31 -5.83 -24.87 -5.58
N VAL A 32 -4.61 -24.37 -5.35
CA VAL A 32 -4.25 -23.62 -4.14
C VAL A 32 -3.89 -22.19 -4.54
N ASN A 33 -4.65 -21.23 -4.01
CA ASN A 33 -4.34 -19.81 -4.11
C ASN A 33 -3.14 -19.47 -3.23
N ALA A 34 -1.97 -19.35 -3.84
CA ALA A 34 -0.74 -18.94 -3.17
C ALA A 34 -0.49 -17.43 -3.41
N GLU A 35 -0.19 -16.68 -2.36
CA GLU A 35 0.23 -15.28 -2.49
C GLU A 35 1.63 -15.24 -3.12
N LEU A 36 1.74 -14.63 -4.29
CA LEU A 36 3.01 -14.43 -4.99
C LEU A 36 3.76 -13.21 -4.46
N ASP A 37 3.03 -12.11 -4.27
CA ASP A 37 3.61 -10.83 -3.92
C ASP A 37 2.60 -9.90 -3.24
N ARG A 38 3.12 -8.84 -2.60
CA ARG A 38 2.31 -7.77 -2.03
C ARG A 38 3.01 -6.43 -1.98
N LEU A 39 2.21 -5.39 -2.06
CA LEU A 39 2.57 -4.04 -1.65
C LEU A 39 1.74 -3.61 -0.44
N THR A 40 2.39 -2.97 0.53
CA THR A 40 1.76 -2.18 1.59
C THR A 40 1.74 -0.72 1.15
N ILE A 41 0.55 -0.12 1.12
CA ILE A 41 0.33 1.24 0.66
C ILE A 41 -0.26 2.04 1.83
N GLU A 42 0.31 3.22 2.08
CA GLU A 42 -0.22 4.17 3.06
C GLU A 42 -0.82 5.37 2.33
N VAL A 43 -2.06 5.68 2.69
CA VAL A 43 -2.84 6.80 2.17
C VAL A 43 -3.10 7.78 3.31
N VAL A 44 -3.04 9.07 3.00
CA VAL A 44 -3.55 10.16 3.84
C VAL A 44 -4.92 10.57 3.27
N PRO A 45 -6.05 10.13 3.88
CA PRO A 45 -7.37 10.34 3.29
C PRO A 45 -7.72 11.82 3.11
N ALA A 46 -7.37 12.66 4.08
CA ALA A 46 -7.61 14.10 4.03
C ALA A 46 -6.94 14.81 2.83
N ARG A 47 -5.83 14.24 2.32
CA ARG A 47 -5.09 14.77 1.16
C ARG A 47 -5.37 14.00 -0.13
N ARG A 48 -6.12 12.90 -0.04
CA ARG A 48 -6.27 11.92 -1.13
C ARG A 48 -4.93 11.52 -1.74
N GLU A 49 -3.93 11.29 -0.87
CA GLU A 49 -2.53 11.15 -1.27
C GLU A 49 -1.96 9.82 -0.78
N ILE A 50 -1.32 9.08 -1.69
CA ILE A 50 -0.47 7.94 -1.38
C ILE A 50 0.91 8.47 -0.98
N VAL A 51 1.27 8.25 0.28
CA VAL A 51 2.50 8.79 0.89
C VAL A 51 3.58 7.72 1.08
N GLN A 52 3.24 6.44 0.90
CA GLN A 52 4.19 5.34 0.97
C GLN A 52 3.72 4.11 0.18
N ILE A 53 4.66 3.47 -0.52
CA ILE A 53 4.46 2.19 -1.23
C ILE A 53 5.64 1.26 -0.93
N ARG A 54 5.39 0.13 -0.27
CA ARG A 54 6.46 -0.80 0.13
C ARG A 54 6.13 -2.24 -0.23
N GLY A 55 7.04 -2.89 -0.94
CA GLY A 55 6.99 -4.33 -1.16
C GLY A 55 7.46 -5.14 0.05
N LYS A 56 7.52 -6.45 -0.13
CA LYS A 56 8.05 -7.39 0.86
C LYS A 56 9.44 -6.93 1.36
N LEU A 57 9.67 -7.02 2.67
CA LEU A 57 10.91 -6.55 3.32
C LEU A 57 11.25 -5.07 3.05
N ASN A 58 10.22 -4.22 2.89
CA ASN A 58 10.36 -2.80 2.56
C ASN A 58 11.00 -2.50 1.20
N ALA A 59 11.01 -3.48 0.29
CA ALA A 59 11.48 -3.30 -1.06
C ALA A 59 10.75 -2.16 -1.78
N ARG A 60 11.41 -1.54 -2.76
CA ARG A 60 10.74 -0.62 -3.68
C ARG A 60 9.80 -1.42 -4.59
N ALA A 61 8.66 -0.82 -4.92
CA ALA A 61 7.78 -1.39 -5.92
C ALA A 61 8.48 -1.42 -7.29
N THR A 62 8.22 -2.47 -8.07
CA THR A 62 8.68 -2.55 -9.45
C THR A 62 7.81 -1.67 -10.35
N GLU A 63 8.28 -1.34 -11.56
CA GLU A 63 7.48 -0.56 -12.51
C GLU A 63 6.15 -1.23 -12.88
N GLU A 64 6.12 -2.55 -12.98
CA GLU A 64 4.90 -3.31 -13.24
C GLU A 64 3.88 -3.18 -12.10
N GLN A 65 4.36 -3.28 -10.85
CA GLN A 65 3.52 -3.07 -9.68
C GLN A 65 3.04 -1.61 -9.61
N MET A 66 3.91 -0.65 -9.92
CA MET A 66 3.58 0.77 -9.95
C MET A 66 2.53 1.11 -11.00
N LYS A 67 2.49 0.44 -12.16
CA LYS A 67 1.38 0.58 -13.13
C LYS A 67 0.04 0.23 -12.48
N THR A 68 -0.02 -0.88 -11.75
CA THR A 68 -1.25 -1.28 -11.04
C THR A 68 -1.64 -0.27 -9.97
N VAL A 69 -0.66 0.25 -9.22
CA VAL A 69 -0.90 1.30 -8.22
C VAL A 69 -1.41 2.59 -8.86
N ARG A 70 -0.84 3.02 -9.99
CA ARG A 70 -1.27 4.22 -10.73
C ARG A 70 -2.71 4.07 -11.24
N HIS A 71 -3.07 2.90 -11.76
CA HIS A 71 -4.45 2.60 -12.17
C HIS A 71 -5.41 2.69 -10.97
N TRP A 72 -5.11 1.97 -9.89
CA TRP A 72 -5.93 1.98 -8.68
C TRP A 72 -6.05 3.38 -8.06
N ALA A 73 -4.95 4.16 -8.05
CA ALA A 73 -4.95 5.53 -7.59
C ALA A 73 -5.84 6.41 -8.49
N GLY A 74 -5.75 6.26 -9.81
CA GLY A 74 -6.58 6.97 -10.77
C GLY A 74 -8.08 6.72 -10.56
N ASP A 75 -8.46 5.44 -10.39
CA ASP A 75 -9.87 5.05 -10.17
C ASP A 75 -10.45 5.66 -8.88
N LEU A 76 -9.61 5.83 -7.85
CA LEU A 76 -10.01 6.43 -6.58
C LEU A 76 -9.77 7.95 -6.50
N GLY A 77 -9.23 8.57 -7.56
CA GLY A 77 -8.81 9.97 -7.57
C GLY A 77 -7.81 10.28 -6.45
N LEU A 78 -6.83 9.40 -6.26
CA LEU A 78 -5.69 9.58 -5.36
C LEU A 78 -4.48 10.08 -6.16
N VAL A 79 -3.69 10.95 -5.55
CA VAL A 79 -2.37 11.36 -6.07
C VAL A 79 -1.26 10.54 -5.42
N ILE A 80 -0.17 10.29 -6.14
CA ILE A 80 1.02 9.63 -5.60
C ILE A 80 2.05 10.72 -5.30
N ALA A 81 2.53 10.77 -4.06
CA ALA A 81 3.55 11.75 -3.68
C ALA A 81 4.82 11.55 -4.53
N GLU A 82 5.43 12.64 -5.01
CA GLU A 82 6.53 12.64 -6.00
C GLU A 82 7.70 11.71 -5.64
N ARG A 83 7.95 11.50 -4.35
CA ARG A 83 8.98 10.57 -3.84
C ARG A 83 8.75 9.11 -4.25
N TRP A 84 7.56 8.79 -4.75
CA TRP A 84 7.11 7.45 -5.11
C TRP A 84 6.61 7.36 -6.56
N CYS A 85 6.77 8.44 -7.34
CA CYS A 85 6.45 8.46 -8.77
C CYS A 85 7.52 7.75 -9.60
#